data_AF-T0ZB39-F1
#
_entry.id   AF-T0ZB39-F1
#
_cell.length_a   1.000
_cell.length_b   1.000
_cell.length_c   1.000
_cell.angle_alpha   90.00
_cell.angle_beta   90.00
_cell.angle_gamma   90.00
#
_symmetry.space_group_name_H-M   'P 1'
#
loop_
_entity.id
_entity.type
_entity.pdbx_description
1 polymer ?
#
loop_
_entity_poly.entity_id
_entity_poly.type
_entity_poly.pdbx_seq_one_letter_code
_entity_poly.pdbx_strand_id
1 'polypeptide(L)'
;MALTRQVISTLKDDGTDIMGPDILGFHYPDASIVSGSLLTVEANHFAVLKSRGAVLAVYDTGQYPVQTPDKPLLGGFVTGFFGGSSPWQYEVLYVNRAKLLVRNT
;
A
#
# COMPACT_ATOMS: atom_id res chain seq x y z
N MET A 1 20.35 10.41 -15.92
CA MET A 1 19.76 10.37 -14.58
C MET A 1 19.11 9.00 -14.42
N ALA A 2 19.55 8.18 -13.47
CA ALA A 2 18.87 6.92 -13.20
C ALA A 2 17.54 7.26 -12.52
N LEU A 3 16.42 6.89 -13.14
CA LEU A 3 15.11 6.88 -12.48
C LEU A 3 15.20 5.79 -11.40
N THR A 4 15.67 6.14 -10.21
CA THR A 4 15.63 5.24 -9.06
C THR A 4 14.16 5.00 -8.75
N ARG A 5 13.69 3.83 -9.19
CA ARG A 5 12.34 3.36 -8.90
C ARG A 5 12.18 3.29 -7.39
N GLN A 6 11.23 4.05 -6.84
CA GLN A 6 10.93 4.02 -5.42
C GLN A 6 10.53 2.59 -5.02
N VAL A 7 11.11 2.08 -3.94
CA VAL A 7 10.78 0.77 -3.38
C VAL A 7 9.98 0.97 -2.11
N ILE A 8 8.74 0.47 -2.10
CA ILE A 8 7.83 0.50 -0.98
C ILE A 8 7.94 -0.87 -0.31
N SER A 9 8.51 -0.91 0.89
CA SER A 9 8.76 -2.13 1.64
C SER A 9 8.64 -1.87 3.15
N THR A 10 8.35 -2.91 3.92
CA THR A 10 8.48 -2.89 5.38
C THR A 10 9.89 -3.24 5.86
N LEU A 11 10.74 -3.72 4.95
CA LEU A 11 12.15 -3.99 5.21
C LEU A 11 12.94 -2.68 5.16
N LYS A 12 13.63 -2.37 6.24
CA LYS A 12 14.57 -1.24 6.29
C LYS A 12 15.88 -1.59 5.60
N ASP A 13 16.70 -0.57 5.35
CA ASP A 13 18.06 -0.71 4.79
C ASP A 13 18.99 -1.56 5.67
N ASP A 14 18.69 -1.67 6.97
CA ASP A 14 19.41 -2.53 7.92
C ASP A 14 18.95 -4.01 7.91
N GLY A 15 17.98 -4.36 7.05
CA GLY A 15 17.41 -5.70 6.95
C GLY A 15 16.39 -6.05 8.03
N THR A 16 15.99 -5.10 8.89
CA THR A 16 14.94 -5.33 9.88
C THR A 16 13.56 -5.09 9.27
N ASP A 17 12.63 -6.01 9.52
CA ASP A 17 11.23 -5.86 9.13
C ASP A 17 10.47 -5.08 10.21
N ILE A 18 9.89 -3.95 9.80
CA ILE A 18 9.09 -3.08 10.68
C ILE A 18 7.84 -3.79 11.18
N MET A 19 7.26 -4.73 10.41
CA MET A 19 6.02 -5.38 10.83
C MET A 19 6.20 -6.25 12.08
N GLY A 20 7.38 -6.88 12.26
CA GLY A 20 7.69 -7.70 13.43
C GLY A 20 6.57 -8.69 13.86
N PRO A 21 6.69 -9.28 15.06
CA PRO A 21 5.61 -10.06 15.66
C PRO A 21 4.60 -9.19 16.40
N ASP A 22 4.88 -7.91 16.68
CA ASP A 22 4.06 -7.08 17.56
C ASP A 22 3.10 -6.15 16.81
N ILE A 23 3.42 -5.76 15.58
CA ILE A 23 2.62 -4.80 14.82
C ILE A 23 1.57 -5.52 13.97
N LEU A 24 0.30 -5.14 14.17
CA LEU A 24 -0.84 -5.66 13.40
C LEU A 24 -0.97 -4.97 12.05
N GLY A 25 -0.73 -3.66 12.01
CA GLY A 25 -0.82 -2.87 10.79
C GLY A 25 0.16 -1.72 10.80
N PHE A 26 0.76 -1.46 9.64
CA PHE A 26 1.75 -0.41 9.44
C PHE A 26 1.37 0.44 8.23
N HIS A 27 1.35 1.76 8.41
CA HIS A 27 1.16 2.71 7.31
C HIS A 27 2.51 3.17 6.80
N TYR A 28 2.75 3.00 5.50
CA TYR A 28 3.98 3.47 4.88
C TYR A 28 4.03 5.01 4.96
N PRO A 29 5.12 5.60 5.48
CA PRO A 29 5.15 7.02 5.84
C PRO A 29 5.26 7.98 4.64
N ASP A 30 5.56 7.47 3.45
CA ASP A 30 5.80 8.30 2.26
C ASP A 30 4.52 8.51 1.43
N ALA A 31 4.29 9.76 1.03
CA ALA A 31 3.18 10.17 0.19
C ALA A 31 3.51 10.16 -1.31
N SER A 32 4.79 10.07 -1.70
CA SER A 32 5.22 10.20 -3.10
C SER A 32 5.10 8.92 -3.92
N ILE A 33 4.10 8.09 -3.63
CA ILE A 33 3.85 6.84 -4.33
C ILE A 33 3.30 7.17 -5.72
N VAL A 34 4.04 6.77 -6.75
CA VAL A 34 3.72 7.03 -8.16
C VAL A 34 3.58 5.73 -8.96
N SER A 35 2.97 5.84 -10.14
CA SER A 35 2.96 4.75 -11.11
C SER A 35 4.38 4.25 -11.37
N GLY A 36 4.54 2.94 -11.33
CA GLY A 36 5.84 2.30 -11.54
C GLY A 36 6.72 2.21 -10.30
N SER A 37 6.33 2.71 -9.12
CA SER A 37 6.99 2.34 -7.86
C SER A 37 6.93 0.82 -7.65
N LEU A 38 7.94 0.22 -7.01
CA LEU A 38 7.97 -1.21 -6.71
C LEU A 38 7.42 -1.45 -5.31
N LEU A 39 6.27 -2.11 -5.21
CA LEU A 39 5.73 -2.60 -3.95
C LEU A 39 6.31 -3.98 -3.65
N THR A 40 7.01 -4.10 -2.53
CA THR A 40 7.51 -5.37 -1.99
C THR A 40 6.68 -5.72 -0.76
N VAL A 41 6.22 -6.97 -0.73
CA VAL A 41 5.39 -7.52 0.34
C VAL A 41 6.05 -8.81 0.83
N GLU A 42 6.38 -8.86 2.12
CA GLU A 42 7.02 -10.02 2.72
C GLU A 42 6.00 -11.06 3.19
N ALA A 43 6.46 -12.29 3.49
CA ALA A 43 5.59 -13.45 3.71
C ALA A 43 4.57 -13.29 4.85
N ASN A 44 4.90 -12.50 5.87
CA ASN A 44 4.12 -12.41 7.11
C ASN A 44 2.89 -11.49 6.99
N HIS A 45 2.79 -10.69 5.94
CA HIS A 45 1.79 -9.64 5.83
C HIS A 45 1.29 -9.46 4.40
N PHE A 46 0.10 -8.87 4.25
CA PHE A 46 -0.40 -8.41 2.95
C PHE A 46 -0.33 -6.89 2.88
N ALA A 47 -0.26 -6.35 1.67
CA ALA A 47 -0.27 -4.91 1.45
C ALA A 47 -1.60 -4.49 0.81
N VAL A 48 -2.14 -3.36 1.25
CA VAL A 48 -3.35 -2.75 0.73
C VAL A 48 -2.98 -1.40 0.15
N LEU A 49 -3.10 -1.28 -1.16
CA LEU A 49 -2.96 0.01 -1.85
C LEU A 49 -4.31 0.71 -1.83
N LYS A 50 -4.34 1.90 -1.26
CA LYS A 50 -5.53 2.76 -1.28
C LYS A 50 -5.23 4.08 -1.96
N SER A 51 -6.30 4.70 -2.45
CA SER A 51 -6.30 6.08 -2.92
C SER A 51 -7.51 6.80 -2.33
N ARG A 52 -7.27 7.91 -1.63
CA ARG A 52 -8.34 8.76 -1.05
C ARG A 52 -9.38 7.97 -0.24
N GLY A 53 -8.94 6.97 0.53
CA GLY A 53 -9.82 6.12 1.34
C GLY A 53 -10.47 4.93 0.61
N ALA A 54 -10.36 4.84 -0.72
CA ALA A 54 -10.81 3.68 -1.48
C ALA A 54 -9.68 2.65 -1.63
N VAL A 55 -9.99 1.37 -1.40
CA VAL A 55 -9.07 0.25 -1.66
C VAL A 55 -8.99 0.03 -3.17
N LEU A 56 -7.80 0.17 -3.75
CA LEU A 56 -7.56 -0.09 -5.16
C LEU A 56 -7.23 -1.56 -5.40
N ALA A 57 -6.32 -2.10 -4.60
CA ALA A 57 -5.86 -3.48 -4.71
C ALA A 57 -5.32 -3.99 -3.38
N VAL A 58 -5.41 -5.30 -3.20
CA VAL A 58 -4.75 -6.04 -2.12
C VAL A 58 -3.69 -6.93 -2.76
N TYR A 59 -2.47 -6.83 -2.27
CA TYR A 59 -1.31 -7.56 -2.76
C TYR A 59 -0.90 -8.61 -1.74
N ASP A 60 -0.74 -9.83 -2.23
CA ASP A 60 -0.15 -10.91 -1.47
C ASP A 60 1.37 -10.83 -1.45
N THR A 61 2.03 -11.83 -0.88
CA THR A 61 3.50 -11.88 -0.80
C THR A 61 4.12 -11.86 -2.19
N GLY A 62 5.05 -10.93 -2.43
CA GLY A 62 5.71 -10.79 -3.72
C GLY A 62 6.16 -9.36 -4.02
N GLN A 63 6.64 -9.15 -5.24
CA GLN A 63 7.01 -7.84 -5.76
C GLN A 63 6.08 -7.45 -6.91
N TYR A 64 5.47 -6.28 -6.81
CA TYR A 64 4.49 -5.79 -7.75
C TYR A 64 4.83 -4.36 -8.17
N PRO A 65 4.82 -4.03 -9.46
CA PRO A 65 4.81 -2.63 -9.86
C PRO A 65 3.47 -2.00 -9.46
N VAL A 66 3.52 -0.87 -8.76
CA VAL A 66 2.35 -0.06 -8.44
C VAL A 66 1.77 0.45 -9.75
N GLN A 67 0.52 0.09 -10.01
CA GLN A 67 -0.24 0.58 -11.15
C GLN A 67 -1.25 1.60 -10.62
N THR A 68 -0.95 2.88 -10.80
CA THR A 68 -1.95 3.91 -10.57
C THR A 68 -2.83 4.03 -11.82
N PRO A 69 -4.14 4.28 -11.68
CA PRO A 69 -4.98 4.60 -12.82
C PRO A 69 -4.51 5.93 -13.45
N ASP A 70 -3.54 5.85 -14.36
CA ASP A 70 -2.82 7.02 -14.88
C ASP A 70 -3.63 7.89 -15.84
N LYS A 71 -4.91 7.60 -16.05
CA LYS A 71 -5.81 8.46 -16.83
C LYS A 71 -7.22 8.40 -16.27
N PRO A 72 -7.92 9.54 -16.12
CA PRO A 72 -9.37 9.56 -16.09
C PRO A 72 -9.86 9.20 -17.50
N LEU A 73 -9.82 7.91 -17.85
CA LEU A 73 -10.48 7.41 -19.04
C LEU A 73 -11.95 7.23 -18.70
N LEU A 74 -12.66 8.35 -18.88
CA LEU A 74 -13.99 8.45 -19.48
C LEU A 74 -15.07 7.51 -18.92
N GLY A 75 -15.99 8.13 -18.15
CA GLY A 75 -17.40 7.73 -18.18
C GLY A 75 -17.92 7.16 -16.87
N GLY A 76 -18.37 8.05 -15.98
CA GLY A 76 -19.39 7.74 -14.99
C GLY A 76 -18.88 7.28 -13.62
N PHE A 77 -19.23 8.08 -12.62
CA PHE A 77 -19.28 7.72 -11.20
C PHE A 77 -17.96 7.55 -10.45
N VAL A 78 -17.23 8.65 -10.27
CA VAL A 78 -16.41 8.82 -9.06
C VAL A 78 -16.47 10.28 -8.56
N THR A 79 -17.68 10.84 -8.42
CA THR A 79 -17.88 12.24 -7.97
C THR A 79 -18.63 12.37 -6.63
N GLY A 80 -18.87 11.27 -5.92
CA GLY A 80 -19.89 11.27 -4.85
C GLY A 80 -19.43 11.35 -3.39
N PHE A 81 -18.23 10.90 -3.01
CA PHE A 81 -17.93 10.66 -1.59
C PHE A 81 -16.48 10.96 -1.17
N PHE A 82 -15.97 12.14 -1.53
CA PHE A 82 -14.63 12.60 -1.10
C PHE A 82 -14.72 13.93 -0.35
N GLY A 83 -15.31 13.91 0.83
CA GLY A 83 -15.29 15.02 1.77
C GLY A 83 -13.94 15.09 2.48
N GLY A 84 -12.99 15.86 1.93
CA GLY A 84 -11.72 16.19 2.56
C GLY A 84 -10.56 16.26 1.57
N SER A 85 -9.82 17.36 1.56
CA SER A 85 -8.51 17.45 0.89
C SER A 85 -7.53 16.59 1.67
N SER A 86 -7.54 15.27 1.44
CA SER A 86 -6.51 14.38 1.99
C SER A 86 -5.21 14.66 1.25
N PRO A 87 -4.13 15.06 1.95
CA PRO A 87 -2.84 15.33 1.31
C PRO A 87 -2.17 14.05 0.76
N TRP A 88 -2.76 12.86 0.98
CA TRP A 88 -2.24 11.55 0.60
C TRP A 88 -2.99 11.02 -0.63
N GLN A 89 -2.36 11.10 -1.82
CA GLN A 89 -3.00 10.69 -3.08
C GLN A 89 -3.03 9.16 -3.26
N TYR A 90 -1.97 8.48 -2.84
CA TYR A 90 -1.87 7.03 -2.75
C TYR A 90 -1.21 6.66 -1.43
N GLU A 91 -1.71 5.61 -0.79
CA GLU A 91 -1.24 5.15 0.52
C GLU A 91 -1.13 3.61 0.50
N VAL A 92 -0.12 3.08 1.17
CA VAL A 92 0.07 1.63 1.33
C VAL A 92 -0.01 1.29 2.80
N LEU A 93 -0.92 0.38 3.13
CA LEU A 93 -1.04 -0.21 4.44
C LEU A 93 -0.56 -1.65 4.39
N TYR A 94 0.34 -2.02 5.29
CA TYR A 94 0.72 -3.40 5.53
C TYR A 94 -0.09 -3.94 6.70
N VAL A 95 -0.62 -5.16 6.57
CA VAL A 95 -1.44 -5.80 7.60
C VAL A 95 -0.97 -7.23 7.84
N ASN A 96 -0.77 -7.58 9.11
CA ASN A 96 -0.15 -8.82 9.53
C ASN A 96 -1.17 -9.97 9.43
N ARG A 97 -0.84 -11.03 8.67
CA ARG A 97 -1.73 -12.19 8.50
C ARG A 97 -1.78 -13.05 9.75
N ALA A 98 -0.67 -13.19 10.46
CA ALA A 98 -0.56 -14.11 11.59
C ALA A 98 -1.47 -13.71 12.76
N LYS A 99 -1.76 -12.41 12.92
CA LYS A 99 -2.64 -11.89 13.97
C LYS A 99 -4.11 -11.78 13.58
N LEU A 100 -4.45 -11.95 12.30
CA LEU A 100 -5.83 -11.89 11.82
C LEU A 100 -6.63 -13.17 12.12
N LEU A 101 -5.99 -14.19 12.70
CA LEU A 101 -6.65 -15.37 13.28
C LEU A 101 -7.34 -15.00 14.61
N VAL A 102 -8.36 -14.14 14.53
CA VAL A 102 -9.36 -14.04 15.59
C VAL A 102 -10.18 -15.32 15.54
N ARG A 103 -10.06 -16.14 16.59
CA ARG A 103 -10.92 -17.30 16.82
C ARG A 103 -12.38 -16.84 16.81
N ASN A 104 -13.14 -17.27 15.81
CA ASN A 104 -14.59 -17.33 15.93
C ASN A 104 -14.88 -18.42 16.98
N THR A 105 -15.41 -18.00 18.13
CA THR A 105 -15.97 -18.91 19.14
C THR A 105 -17.49 -18.86 19.01
#